data_AF-A0A7U9NH78-F1
#
_entry.id   AF-A0A7U9NH78-F1
#
_cell.length_a   1.000
_cell.length_b   1.000
_cell.length_c   1.000
_cell.angle_alpha   90.00
_cell.angle_beta   90.00
_cell.angle_gamma   90.00
#
_symmetry.space_group_name_H-M   'P 1'
#
loop_
_entity.id
_entity.type
_entity.pdbx_description
1 polymer ?
#
loop_
_entity_poly.entity_id
_entity_poly.type
_entity_poly.pdbx_seq_one_letter_code
_entity_poly.pdbx_strand_id
1 'polypeptide(L)' 'MEKTALVLSVIFTILTFIGAGYVLYNRGQANAGYASIPLVFALVSIAFYRNRK' A
#
# COMPACT_ATOMS: atom_id res chain seq x y z
N MET A 1 11.22 11.79 10.90
CA MET A 1 11.53 10.78 9.86
C MET A 1 10.76 9.48 10.10
N GLU A 2 10.92 8.83 11.25
CA GLU A 2 10.32 7.50 11.51
C GLU A 2 8.78 7.52 11.60
N LYS A 3 8.23 8.50 12.34
CA LYS A 3 6.76 8.69 12.41
C LYS A 3 6.13 8.97 11.05
N THR A 4 6.87 9.67 10.18
CA THR A 4 6.43 9.99 8.81
C THR A 4 6.34 8.72 7.96
N ALA A 5 7.35 7.84 8.02
CA ALA A 5 7.33 6.56 7.32
C ALA A 5 6.18 5.65 7.79
N LEU A 6 5.87 5.69 9.08
CA LEU A 6 4.76 4.95 9.66
C LEU A 6 3.40 5.48 9.16
N VAL A 7 3.18 6.80 9.19
CA VAL A 7 1.97 7.42 8.61
C VAL A 7 1.84 7.09 7.13
N LEU A 8 2.94 7.18 6.37
CA LEU A 8 2.96 6.89 4.94
C LEU A 8 2.60 5.41 4.65
N SER A 9 3.10 4.49 5.47
CA SER A 9 2.76 3.06 5.35
C SER A 9 1.28 2.78 5.59
N VAL A 10 0.65 3.48 6.53
CA VAL A 10 -0.80 3.35 6.80
C VAL A 10 -1.60 3.88 5.61
N ILE A 11 -1.21 5.03 5.04
CA ILE A 11 -1.87 5.61 3.85
C ILE A 11 -1.78 4.63 2.68
N PHE A 12 -0.60 4.09 2.37
CA PHE A 12 -0.43 3.13 1.28
C PHE A 12 -1.17 1.82 1.52
N THR A 13 -1.29 1.39 2.77
CA THR A 13 -2.09 0.21 3.15
C THR A 13 -3.58 0.44 2.85
N ILE A 14 -4.13 1.59 3.24
CA ILE A 14 -5.53 1.95 2.91
C ILE A 14 -5.73 1.99 1.40
N LEU A 15 -4.80 2.60 0.67
CA LEU A 15 -4.85 2.68 -0.79
C LEU A 15 -4.79 1.30 -1.46
N THR A 16 -4.05 0.35 -0.87
CA THR A 16 -4.01 -1.05 -1.30
C THR A 16 -5.37 -1.72 -1.16
N PHE A 17 -6.07 -1.51 -0.04
CA PHE A 17 -7.41 -2.06 0.15
C PHE A 17 -8.43 -1.45 -0.81
N ILE A 18 -8.33 -0.14 -1.09
CA ILE A 18 -9.16 0.52 -2.10
C ILE A 18 -8.90 -0.07 -3.49
N GLY A 19 -7.63 -0.23 -3.87
CA GLY A 19 -7.23 -0.84 -5.12
C GLY A 19 -7.72 -2.29 -5.25
N ALA A 20 -7.60 -3.09 -4.19
CA ALA A 20 -8.10 -4.45 -4.16
C ALA A 20 -9.63 -4.49 -4.26
N GLY A 21 -10.33 -3.62 -3.52
CA GLY A 21 -11.78 -3.46 -3.62
C GLY A 21 -12.23 -3.08 -5.02
N TYR A 22 -11.51 -2.18 -5.70
CA TYR A 22 -11.77 -1.81 -7.09
C TYR A 22 -11.59 -2.99 -8.04
N VAL A 23 -10.50 -3.75 -7.89
CA VAL A 23 -10.25 -4.95 -8.70
C VAL A 23 -11.36 -5.99 -8.52
N LEU A 24 -11.76 -6.26 -7.28
CA LEU A 24 -12.83 -7.21 -6.97
C LEU A 24 -14.20 -6.73 -7.45
N TYR A 25 -14.51 -5.44 -7.30
CA TYR A 25 -15.75 -4.84 -7.78
C TYR A 25 -15.89 -4.96 -9.30
N ASN A 26 -14.79 -4.78 -10.03
CA ASN A 26 -14.73 -4.98 -11.49
C ASN A 26 -14.59 -6.47 -11.89
N ARG A 27 -14.94 -7.41 -11.00
CA ARG A 27 -14.88 -8.87 -11.22
C ARG A 27 -13.50 -9.36 -11.69
N GLY A 28 -12.42 -8.71 -11.24
CA GLY A 28 -11.06 -9.03 -11.65
C GLY A 28 -10.68 -8.58 -13.06
N GLN A 29 -11.54 -7.84 -13.77
CA GLN A 29 -11.21 -7.26 -15.08
C GLN A 29 -10.36 -5.98 -14.96
N ALA A 30 -10.40 -5.32 -13.80
CA ALA A 30 -9.50 -4.20 -13.53
C ALA A 30 -8.09 -4.68 -13.16
N ASN A 31 -7.09 -3.92 -13.57
CA ASN A 31 -5.68 -4.27 -13.40
C ASN A 31 -5.30 -4.46 -11.92
N ALA A 32 -4.70 -5.60 -11.58
CA ALA A 32 -4.15 -5.88 -10.24
C ALA A 32 -3.13 -4.82 -9.77
N GLY A 33 -2.53 -4.09 -10.73
CA GLY A 33 -1.71 -2.90 -10.52
C GLY A 33 -2.28 -1.89 -9.52
N TYR A 34 -3.61 -1.70 -9.51
CA TYR A 34 -4.27 -0.77 -8.59
C TYR A 34 -4.07 -1.14 -7.11
N ALA A 35 -3.92 -2.43 -6.80
CA ALA A 35 -3.59 -2.91 -5.46
C ALA A 35 -2.08 -3.06 -5.26
N SER A 36 -1.38 -3.62 -6.25
CA SER A 36 0.03 -3.99 -6.09
C SER A 36 0.99 -2.80 -6.03
N ILE A 37 0.70 -1.70 -6.73
CA ILE A 37 1.54 -0.49 -6.69
C ILE A 37 1.59 0.11 -5.27
N PRO A 38 0.45 0.49 -4.64
CA PRO A 38 0.47 0.99 -3.28
C PRO A 38 1.00 -0.04 -2.26
N LEU A 39 0.80 -1.34 -2.49
CA LEU A 39 1.34 -2.39 -1.63
C LEU A 39 2.88 -2.35 -1.58
N VAL A 40 3.55 -2.22 -2.73
CA VAL A 40 5.02 -2.11 -2.78
C VAL A 40 5.51 -0.90 -1.99
N PHE A 41 4.84 0.24 -2.13
CA PHE A 41 5.18 1.44 -1.37
C PHE A 41 4.92 1.30 0.14
N ALA A 42 3.85 0.60 0.53
CA ALA A 42 3.61 0.26 1.93
C ALA A 42 4.76 -0.58 2.51
N LEU A 43 5.17 -1.64 1.80
CA LEU A 43 6.25 -2.53 2.22
C LEU A 43 7.59 -1.81 2.33
N VAL A 44 7.95 -0.97 1.35
CA VAL A 44 9.18 -0.17 1.40
C VAL A 44 9.16 0.82 2.57
N SER A 45 8.01 1.46 2.82
CA SER A 45 7.86 2.40 3.94
C SER A 45 8.00 1.70 5.30
N ILE A 46 7.41 0.51 5.44
CA ILE A 46 7.52 -0.32 6.65
C ILE A 46 8.96 -0.81 6.83
N ALA A 47 9.60 -1.29 5.77
CA ALA A 47 10.98 -1.75 5.81
C ALA A 47 11.92 -0.61 6.20
N PHE A 48 11.72 0.59 5.65
CA PHE A 48 12.48 1.78 6.01
C PHE A 48 12.28 2.17 7.48
N TYR A 49 11.03 2.16 7.97
CA TYR A 49 10.75 2.40 9.39
C TYR A 49 11.45 1.36 10.29
N ARG A 50 11.39 0.08 9.93
CA ARG A 50 11.95 -1.01 10.74
C ARG A 50 13.48 -1.03 10.79
N ASN A 51 14.16 -0.62 9.72
CA ASN A 51 15.63 -0.54 9.69
C ASN A 51 16.18 0.72 10.39
N ARG A 52 15.33 1.68 10.74
CA ARG A 52 15.71 2.91 11.45
C ARG A 52 15.46 2.85 12.96
N LYS A 53 14.60 1.92 13.40
CA LYS A 53 14.32 1.60 14.79
C LYS A 53 15.45 0.77 15.41
#